data_AF-A0A6N8XIF0-F1
#
_entry.id   AF-A0A6N8XIF0-F1
#
_cell.length_a   1.000
_cell.length_b   1.000
_cell.length_c   1.000
_cell.angle_alpha   90.00
_cell.angle_beta   90.00
_cell.angle_gamma   90.00
#
_symmetry.space_group_name_H-M   'P 1'
#
loop_
_entity.id
_entity.type
_entity.pdbx_description
1 polymer ?
#
loop_
_entity_poly.entity_id
_entity_poly.type
_entity_poly.pdbx_seq_one_letter_code
_entity_poly.pdbx_strand_id
1 'polypeptide(L)'
;MDVATLRRDLEANNGMPGLEMLQPDQVDAAVRIFYRDGFVVVRDVLTADQVRFLRQGCEREAAEVVAMDPNRNGNRHRNRYSWGGASLTNSVLHREEWVMLVPREMFDLLSEHGRRISESVVTDEPLTTGYTFDPARKKKFA
;
A
#
# COMPACT_ATOMS: atom_id res chain seq x y z
N MET A 1 -14.96 4.66 -27.87
CA MET A 1 -13.86 3.66 -27.87
C MET A 1 -14.35 2.46 -27.09
N ASP A 2 -14.37 1.27 -27.68
CA ASP A 2 -14.74 0.07 -26.93
C ASP A 2 -13.62 -0.32 -25.94
N VAL A 3 -13.97 -1.12 -24.92
CA VAL A 3 -13.05 -1.51 -23.84
C VAL A 3 -11.85 -2.32 -24.34
N ALA A 4 -12.03 -3.17 -25.35
CA ALA A 4 -10.95 -3.99 -25.92
C ALA A 4 -9.94 -3.12 -26.70
N THR A 5 -10.41 -2.08 -27.38
CA THR A 5 -9.56 -1.09 -28.03
C THR A 5 -8.76 -0.29 -27.01
N LEU A 6 -9.39 0.17 -25.92
CA LEU A 6 -8.70 0.87 -24.83
C LEU A 6 -7.64 -0.01 -24.13
N ARG A 7 -7.93 -1.31 -23.92
CA ARG A 7 -6.97 -2.25 -23.33
C ARG A 7 -5.71 -2.40 -24.19
N ARG A 8 -5.88 -2.62 -25.50
CA ARG A 8 -4.74 -2.75 -26.43
C ARG A 8 -3.88 -1.48 -26.45
N ASP A 9 -4.51 -0.31 -26.47
CA ASP A 9 -3.79 0.95 -26.46
C ASP A 9 -3.03 1.18 -25.16
N LEU A 10 -3.61 0.81 -24.01
CA LEU A 10 -2.90 0.85 -22.73
C LEU A 10 -1.78 -0.20 -22.66
N GLU A 11 -1.98 -1.41 -23.16
CA GLU A 11 -0.93 -2.44 -23.21
C GLU A 11 0.27 -1.99 -24.05
N ALA A 12 0.03 -1.26 -25.14
CA ALA A 12 1.09 -0.76 -26.01
C ALA A 12 1.77 0.53 -25.52
N ASN A 13 1.05 1.39 -24.79
CA ASN A 13 1.49 2.76 -24.51
C ASN A 13 1.51 3.17 -23.02
N ASN A 14 1.12 2.28 -22.10
CA ASN A 14 1.12 2.57 -20.67
C ASN A 14 2.49 2.31 -20.03
N GLY A 15 2.73 2.96 -18.89
CA GLY A 15 4.00 2.88 -18.17
C GLY A 15 5.00 3.97 -18.56
N MET A 16 6.15 3.95 -17.90
CA MET A 16 7.26 4.85 -18.18
C MET A 16 8.38 4.03 -18.84
N PRO A 17 8.62 4.20 -20.15
CA PRO A 17 9.64 3.42 -20.85
C PRO A 17 11.04 3.81 -20.39
N GLY A 18 11.97 2.86 -20.41
CA GLY A 18 13.39 3.12 -20.10
C GLY A 18 13.74 3.23 -18.62
N LEU A 19 12.84 2.83 -17.71
CA LEU A 19 13.15 2.78 -16.29
C LEU A 19 14.24 1.74 -15.98
N GLU A 20 15.28 2.17 -15.29
CA GLU A 20 16.30 1.29 -14.75
C GLU A 20 15.69 0.46 -13.60
N MET A 21 15.66 -0.86 -13.77
CA MET A 21 15.18 -1.81 -12.75
C MET A 21 16.37 -2.44 -12.04
N LEU A 22 16.43 -2.29 -10.72
CA LEU A 22 17.53 -2.78 -9.89
C LEU A 22 17.16 -4.04 -9.12
N GLN A 23 18.15 -4.88 -8.85
CA GLN A 23 18.09 -5.91 -7.82
C GLN A 23 18.25 -5.29 -6.41
N PRO A 24 17.74 -5.94 -5.35
CA PRO A 24 17.77 -5.39 -3.99
C PRO A 24 19.17 -5.06 -3.44
N ASP A 25 20.21 -5.75 -3.91
CA ASP A 25 21.59 -5.59 -3.49
C ASP A 25 22.31 -4.40 -4.17
N GLN A 26 21.70 -3.77 -5.18
CA GLN A 26 22.30 -2.68 -5.96
C GLN A 26 22.11 -1.30 -5.30
N VAL A 27 22.44 -1.17 -4.03
CA VAL A 27 22.16 0.02 -3.20
C VAL A 27 22.79 1.29 -3.75
N ASP A 28 24.07 1.26 -4.16
CA ASP A 28 24.75 2.45 -4.70
C ASP A 28 24.12 2.96 -5.99
N ALA A 29 23.63 2.04 -6.83
CA ALA A 29 22.89 2.39 -8.04
C ALA A 29 21.53 3.00 -7.69
N ALA A 30 20.83 2.44 -6.69
CA ALA A 30 19.56 2.97 -6.21
C ALA A 30 19.73 4.40 -5.69
N VAL A 31 20.73 4.67 -4.86
CA VAL A 31 21.01 6.01 -4.35
C VAL A 31 21.27 7.00 -5.50
N ARG A 32 22.13 6.63 -6.46
CA ARG A 32 22.41 7.48 -7.62
C ARG A 32 21.15 7.78 -8.44
N ILE A 33 20.34 6.76 -8.74
CA ILE A 33 19.09 6.93 -9.49
C ILE A 33 18.10 7.77 -8.70
N PHE A 34 17.98 7.57 -7.39
CA PHE A 34 17.11 8.37 -6.54
C PHE A 34 17.48 9.86 -6.57
N TYR A 35 18.77 10.20 -6.50
CA TYR A 35 19.22 11.60 -6.62
C TYR A 35 18.99 12.18 -8.02
N ARG A 36 19.01 11.35 -9.06
CA ARG A 36 18.77 11.79 -10.45
C ARG A 36 17.28 11.97 -10.76
N ASP A 37 16.45 11.00 -10.39
CA ASP A 37 15.07 10.85 -10.87
C ASP A 37 14.02 11.10 -9.77
N GLY A 38 14.43 11.13 -8.50
CA GLY A 38 13.54 11.28 -7.34
C GLY A 38 12.81 10.00 -6.93
N PHE A 39 12.99 8.89 -7.66
CA PHE A 39 12.45 7.58 -7.33
C PHE A 39 13.35 6.46 -7.88
N VAL A 40 13.15 5.23 -7.42
CA VAL A 40 13.88 4.04 -7.87
C VAL A 40 12.90 2.90 -8.06
N VAL A 41 13.14 2.04 -9.05
CA VAL A 41 12.41 0.79 -9.21
C VAL A 41 13.33 -0.37 -8.83
N VAL A 42 12.96 -1.08 -7.77
CA VAL A 42 13.65 -2.28 -7.32
C VAL A 42 12.73 -3.47 -7.53
N ARG A 43 13.20 -4.47 -8.27
CA ARG A 43 12.47 -5.70 -8.54
C ARG A 43 12.76 -6.74 -7.46
N ASP A 44 11.85 -7.71 -7.35
CA ASP A 44 12.04 -8.90 -6.53
C ASP A 44 12.34 -8.61 -5.03
N VAL A 45 11.89 -7.45 -4.53
CA VAL A 45 11.97 -7.08 -3.10
C VAL A 45 11.06 -7.98 -2.25
N LEU A 46 9.91 -8.36 -2.80
CA LEU A 46 8.97 -9.28 -2.17
C LEU A 46 9.07 -10.65 -2.83
N THR A 47 9.01 -11.70 -2.02
CA THR A 47 8.85 -13.07 -2.50
C THR A 47 7.50 -13.25 -3.19
N ALA A 48 7.39 -14.28 -4.05
CA ALA A 48 6.12 -14.59 -4.71
C ALA A 48 4.96 -14.83 -3.72
N ASP A 49 5.27 -15.36 -2.53
CA ASP A 49 4.27 -15.66 -1.49
C ASP A 49 3.81 -14.37 -0.81
N GLN A 50 4.74 -13.48 -0.49
CA GLN A 50 4.45 -12.14 0.02
C GLN A 50 3.63 -11.31 -0.98
N VAL A 51 3.94 -11.39 -2.28
CA VAL A 51 3.14 -10.72 -3.32
C VAL A 51 1.72 -11.29 -3.37
N ARG A 52 1.55 -12.61 -3.28
CA ARG A 52 0.21 -13.23 -3.25
C ARG A 52 -0.56 -12.81 -2.00
N PHE A 53 0.08 -12.79 -0.84
CA PHE A 53 -0.52 -12.35 0.41
C PHE A 53 -0.98 -10.89 0.31
N LEU A 54 -0.09 -9.98 -0.10
CA LEU A 54 -0.42 -8.57 -0.30
C LEU A 54 -1.59 -8.37 -1.28
N ARG A 55 -1.59 -9.11 -2.40
CA ARG A 55 -2.65 -9.05 -3.40
C ARG A 55 -4.02 -9.44 -2.83
N GLN A 56 -4.09 -10.48 -2.01
CA GLN A 56 -5.35 -10.92 -1.39
C GLN A 56 -5.94 -9.82 -0.49
N GLY A 57 -5.08 -9.16 0.30
CA GLY A 57 -5.49 -8.01 1.10
C GLY A 57 -6.01 -6.86 0.22
N CYS A 58 -5.28 -6.50 -0.85
CA CYS A 58 -5.70 -5.44 -1.79
C CYS A 58 -7.08 -5.72 -2.40
N GLU A 59 -7.31 -6.95 -2.84
CA GLU A 59 -8.57 -7.34 -3.46
C GLU A 59 -9.73 -7.29 -2.47
N ARG A 60 -9.53 -7.77 -1.25
CA ARG A 60 -10.54 -7.69 -0.17
C ARG A 60 -10.92 -6.23 0.11
N GLU A 61 -9.94 -5.37 0.39
CA GLU A 61 -10.22 -3.97 0.73
C GLU A 61 -10.87 -3.22 -0.45
N ALA A 62 -10.45 -3.50 -1.68
CA ALA A 62 -11.04 -2.89 -2.87
C ALA A 62 -12.50 -3.32 -3.06
N ALA A 63 -12.81 -4.60 -2.84
CA ALA A 63 -14.17 -5.12 -2.94
C ALA A 63 -15.09 -4.49 -1.88
N GLU A 64 -14.63 -4.39 -0.63
CA GLU A 64 -15.38 -3.75 0.46
C GLU A 64 -15.72 -2.28 0.15
N VAL A 65 -14.73 -1.50 -0.31
CA VAL A 65 -14.92 -0.09 -0.64
C VAL A 65 -15.92 0.11 -1.79
N VAL A 66 -15.83 -0.70 -2.84
CA VAL A 66 -16.76 -0.60 -3.98
C VAL A 66 -18.16 -1.06 -3.58
N ALA A 67 -18.30 -2.09 -2.73
CA ALA A 67 -19.59 -2.56 -2.25
C ALA A 67 -20.35 -1.48 -1.44
N MET A 68 -19.63 -0.62 -0.73
CA MET A 68 -20.21 0.51 0.03
C MET A 68 -20.67 1.69 -0.85
N ASP A 69 -20.27 1.74 -2.12
CA ASP A 69 -20.62 2.81 -3.06
C ASP A 69 -21.18 2.25 -4.39
N PRO A 70 -22.43 1.72 -4.39
CA PRO A 70 -23.04 1.11 -5.56
C PRO A 70 -23.11 2.03 -6.79
N ASN A 71 -23.17 3.35 -6.56
CA ASN A 71 -23.26 4.36 -7.61
C ASN A 71 -21.89 4.75 -8.20
N ARG A 72 -20.81 4.26 -7.59
CA ARG A 72 -19.42 4.53 -7.95
C ARG A 72 -19.05 6.01 -7.97
N ASN A 73 -19.60 6.75 -7.01
CA ASN A 73 -19.33 8.17 -6.85
C ASN A 73 -17.86 8.44 -6.46
N GLY A 74 -17.26 7.54 -5.67
CA GLY A 74 -15.89 7.66 -5.17
C GLY A 74 -15.67 8.83 -4.22
N ASN A 75 -14.80 8.66 -3.23
CA ASN A 75 -14.45 9.75 -2.31
C ASN A 75 -13.34 10.68 -2.84
N ARG A 76 -12.77 10.35 -4.01
CA ARG A 76 -11.78 11.17 -4.73
C ARG A 76 -12.20 11.43 -6.17
N HIS A 77 -13.50 11.58 -6.41
CA HIS A 77 -14.17 11.63 -7.72
C HIS A 77 -14.63 10.25 -8.21
N ARG A 78 -15.47 10.24 -9.25
CA ARG A 78 -16.10 9.05 -9.82
C ARG A 78 -15.10 7.94 -10.07
N ASN A 79 -15.40 6.73 -9.56
CA ASN A 79 -14.54 5.55 -9.60
C ASN A 79 -13.15 5.71 -8.95
N ARG A 80 -12.88 6.80 -8.23
CA ARG A 80 -11.61 7.04 -7.54
C ARG A 80 -11.83 6.98 -6.04
N TYR A 81 -11.12 6.04 -5.44
CA TYR A 81 -11.24 5.74 -4.03
C TYR A 81 -9.95 6.04 -3.30
N SER A 82 -10.13 6.27 -2.02
CA SER A 82 -9.06 6.34 -1.05
C SER A 82 -9.50 5.70 0.23
N TRP A 83 -8.55 5.08 0.91
CA TRP A 83 -8.81 4.54 2.22
C TRP A 83 -8.78 5.68 3.23
N GLY A 84 -9.94 6.27 3.52
CA GLY A 84 -10.09 7.27 4.58
C GLY A 84 -9.64 6.74 5.95
N GLY A 85 -9.69 5.41 6.13
CA GLY A 85 -9.09 4.71 7.27
C GLY A 85 -7.58 4.92 7.42
N ALA A 86 -6.84 5.29 6.35
CA ALA A 86 -5.42 5.63 6.45
C ALA A 86 -5.17 6.88 7.31
N SER A 87 -6.10 7.84 7.35
CA SER A 87 -6.03 9.01 8.23
C SER A 87 -6.44 8.71 9.68
N LEU A 88 -7.15 7.60 9.91
CA LEU A 88 -7.58 7.13 11.24
C LEU A 88 -6.61 6.11 11.85
N THR A 89 -6.00 5.27 11.01
CA THR A 89 -5.09 4.17 11.36
C THR A 89 -3.66 4.41 10.86
N ASN A 90 -3.35 5.66 10.48
CA ASN A 90 -2.03 6.12 10.03
C ASN A 90 -1.32 5.14 9.06
N SER A 91 -1.99 4.81 7.94
CA SER A 91 -1.47 4.02 6.78
C SER A 91 -2.03 2.59 6.59
N VAL A 92 -3.24 2.27 7.09
CA VAL A 92 -3.89 0.95 6.88
C VAL A 92 -3.08 -0.21 7.48
N LEU A 93 -2.12 0.11 8.36
CA LEU A 93 -1.19 -0.83 8.97
C LEU A 93 -1.83 -1.74 10.04
N HIS A 94 -3.16 -1.72 10.17
CA HIS A 94 -3.93 -2.69 10.95
C HIS A 94 -4.27 -3.96 10.14
N ARG A 95 -3.89 -4.00 8.86
CA ARG A 95 -4.00 -5.17 7.99
C ARG A 95 -2.64 -5.86 7.92
N GLU A 96 -2.62 -7.16 8.19
CA GLU A 96 -1.39 -7.98 8.23
C GLU A 96 -0.62 -7.90 6.90
N GLU A 97 -1.33 -7.80 5.78
CA GLU A 97 -0.74 -7.69 4.46
C GLU A 97 0.06 -6.39 4.24
N TRP A 98 -0.29 -5.29 4.94
CA TRP A 98 0.43 -4.01 4.86
C TRP A 98 1.53 -3.93 5.90
N VAL A 99 1.32 -4.56 7.05
CA VAL A 99 2.32 -4.66 8.11
C VAL A 99 3.62 -5.27 7.59
N MET A 100 3.54 -6.35 6.81
CA MET A 100 4.73 -7.02 6.26
C MET A 100 5.60 -6.13 5.37
N LEU A 101 5.10 -4.97 4.92
CA LEU A 101 5.86 -4.00 4.13
C LEU A 101 6.73 -3.06 4.98
N VAL A 102 6.56 -3.07 6.30
CA VAL A 102 7.33 -2.26 7.24
C VAL A 102 8.24 -3.19 8.03
N PRO A 103 9.46 -3.48 7.54
CA PRO A 103 10.41 -4.29 8.28
C PRO A 103 10.81 -3.61 9.59
N ARG A 104 11.12 -4.41 10.62
CA ARG A 104 11.44 -3.94 11.98
C ARG A 104 12.61 -2.95 11.97
N GLU A 105 13.60 -3.21 11.14
CA GLU A 105 14.79 -2.36 11.01
C GLU A 105 14.42 -0.96 10.51
N MET A 106 13.42 -0.84 9.62
CA MET A 106 12.92 0.46 9.19
C MET A 106 12.14 1.17 10.30
N PHE A 107 11.36 0.43 11.07
CA PHE A 107 10.66 0.98 12.23
C PHE A 107 11.62 1.55 13.28
N ASP A 108 12.68 0.82 13.59
CA ASP A 108 13.67 1.25 14.58
C ASP A 108 14.38 2.55 14.16
N LEU A 109 14.53 2.78 12.85
CA LEU A 109 15.09 3.99 12.26
C LEU A 109 14.11 5.18 12.21
N LEU A 110 12.81 4.98 12.51
CA LEU A 110 11.86 6.08 12.56
C LEU A 110 12.15 7.03 13.73
N SER A 111 11.67 8.27 13.63
CA SER A 111 11.63 9.17 14.79
C SER A 111 10.74 8.59 15.89
N GLU A 112 10.85 9.08 17.14
CA GLU A 112 9.95 8.66 18.23
C GLU A 112 8.47 8.81 17.84
N HIS A 113 8.13 9.90 17.14
CA HIS A 113 6.79 10.11 16.59
C HIS A 113 6.41 9.05 15.54
N GLY A 114 7.32 8.72 14.62
CA GLY A 114 7.10 7.69 13.60
C GLY A 114 6.96 6.28 14.20
N ARG A 115 7.75 5.97 15.24
CA ARG A 115 7.62 4.73 16.02
C ARG A 115 6.28 4.67 16.74
N ARG A 116 5.87 5.71 17.48
CA ARG A 116 4.57 5.74 18.17
C ARG A 116 3.38 5.58 17.22
N ILE A 117 3.49 6.07 15.99
CA ILE A 117 2.46 5.90 14.96
C ILE A 117 2.39 4.46 14.44
N SER A 118 3.51 3.75 14.43
CA SER A 118 3.67 2.43 13.81
C SER A 118 3.82 1.31 14.85
N GLU A 119 3.69 1.61 16.15
CA GLU A 119 4.00 0.67 17.24
C GLU A 119 3.04 -0.52 17.29
N SER A 120 1.80 -0.32 16.85
CA SER A 120 0.78 -1.38 16.73
C SER A 120 0.94 -2.25 15.49
N VAL A 121 2.00 -2.02 14.72
CA VAL A 121 2.22 -2.60 13.39
C VAL A 121 3.41 -3.56 13.44
N VAL A 122 4.46 -3.21 14.17
CA VAL A 122 5.68 -4.03 14.25
C VAL A 122 5.69 -4.82 15.55
N THR A 123 5.20 -6.05 15.49
CA THR A 123 5.14 -6.98 16.63
C THR A 123 5.61 -8.38 16.22
N ASP A 124 6.26 -9.08 17.14
CA ASP A 124 6.64 -10.51 16.98
C ASP A 124 5.48 -11.45 17.38
N GLU A 125 4.43 -10.90 17.98
CA GLU A 125 3.18 -11.58 18.32
C GLU A 125 2.18 -11.50 17.15
N PRO A 126 1.28 -12.48 16.97
CA PRO A 126 0.16 -12.36 16.04
C PRO A 126 -0.60 -11.07 16.27
N LEU A 127 -0.78 -10.28 15.21
CA LEU A 127 -1.56 -9.05 15.30
C LEU A 127 -2.99 -9.41 15.68
N THR A 128 -3.46 -8.90 16.82
CA THR A 128 -4.89 -8.91 17.10
C THR A 128 -5.51 -7.84 16.22
N THR A 129 -5.82 -8.19 14.97
CA THR A 129 -6.43 -7.26 14.03
C THR A 129 -7.93 -7.13 14.34
N GLY A 130 -8.39 -5.89 14.43
CA GLY A 130 -9.75 -5.60 14.86
C GLY A 130 -10.04 -4.12 14.98
N TYR A 131 -10.02 -3.40 13.86
CA TYR A 131 -10.58 -2.05 13.80
C TYR A 131 -12.03 -2.15 13.35
N THR A 132 -12.98 -2.11 14.28
CA THR A 132 -14.39 -1.95 13.95
C THR A 132 -14.68 -0.47 13.79
N PHE A 133 -14.95 -0.02 12.56
CA PHE A 133 -15.40 1.34 12.32
C PHE A 133 -16.83 1.50 12.86
N ASP A 134 -16.97 2.13 14.02
CA ASP A 134 -18.24 2.60 14.58
C ASP A 134 -18.53 4.02 14.05
N PRO A 135 -19.53 4.21 13.17
CA PRO A 135 -19.88 5.53 12.63
C PRO A 135 -20.36 6.53 13.70
N ALA A 136 -20.68 6.06 14.93
CA ALA A 136 -21.36 6.84 15.95
C ALA A 136 -20.48 7.25 17.15
N ARG A 137 -19.25 6.73 17.36
CA ARG A 137 -18.46 7.08 18.56
C ARG A 137 -16.95 7.22 18.38
N LYS A 138 -16.41 8.19 19.13
CA LYS A 138 -14.98 8.53 19.27
C LYS A 138 -14.19 7.31 19.77
N LYS A 139 -13.20 6.91 18.96
CA LYS A 139 -11.96 6.16 19.25
C LYS A 139 -11.98 5.31 20.52
N LYS A 140 -12.05 3.99 20.35
CA LYS A 140 -11.46 3.03 21.29
C LYS A 140 -10.47 2.16 20.52
N PHE A 141 -9.23 2.14 21.00
CA PHE A 141 -8.29 1.08 20.69
C PHE A 141 -8.71 -0.13 21.52
N ALA A 142 -8.79 -1.31 20.89
CA ALA A 142 -8.84 -2.57 21.60
C ALA A 142 -7.43 -2.93 22.07
#